data_AF-A0A0S4WQ02-F1
#
_entry.id   AF-A0A0S4WQ02-F1
#
_cell.length_a   1.000
_cell.length_b   1.000
_cell.length_c   1.000
_cell.angle_alpha   90.00
_cell.angle_beta   90.00
_cell.angle_gamma   90.00
#
_symmetry.space_group_name_H-M   'P 1'
#
loop_
_entity.id
_entity.type
_entity.pdbx_description
1 polymer ?
#
loop_
_entity_poly.entity_id
_entity_poly.type
_entity_poly.pdbx_seq_one_letter_code
_entity_poly.pdbx_strand_id
1 'polypeptide(L)'
;MPDKELTKIARDIRHLYWHIRTLRRGIQDAARRRYYRKIAAQKKRLLDAGVSKREVLDLLMCCRSRGCRYRACLDCTKRLL
;
A
#
# COMPACT_ATOMS: atom_id res chain seq x y z
N MET A 1 4.20 -16.40 8.41
CA MET A 1 2.86 -15.77 8.24
C MET A 1 2.26 -16.37 6.97
N PRO A 2 0.98 -16.80 6.95
CA PRO A 2 0.40 -17.40 5.74
C PRO A 2 0.23 -16.36 4.62
N ASP A 3 0.41 -16.76 3.36
CA ASP A 3 0.36 -15.86 2.17
C ASP A 3 -0.93 -15.04 2.08
N LYS A 4 -2.05 -15.59 2.57
CA LYS A 4 -3.34 -14.89 2.65
C LYS A 4 -3.29 -13.64 3.53
N GLU A 5 -2.50 -13.66 4.60
CA GLU A 5 -2.34 -12.50 5.48
C GLU A 5 -1.45 -11.41 4.85
N LEU A 6 -0.36 -11.80 4.18
CA LEU A 6 0.48 -10.84 3.43
C LEU A 6 -0.33 -10.12 2.35
N THR A 7 -1.16 -10.90 1.64
CA THR A 7 -2.12 -10.42 0.64
C THR A 7 -3.10 -9.42 1.23
N LYS A 8 -3.68 -9.73 2.41
CA LYS A 8 -4.59 -8.84 3.13
C LYS A 8 -3.91 -7.52 3.51
N ILE A 9 -2.69 -7.57 4.04
CA ILE A 9 -1.92 -6.37 4.41
C ILE A 9 -1.65 -5.49 3.19
N ALA A 10 -1.26 -6.08 2.05
CA ALA A 10 -1.04 -5.33 0.82
C ALA A 10 -2.32 -4.68 0.28
N ARG A 11 -3.45 -5.37 0.40
CA ARG A 11 -4.78 -4.84 0.05
C ARG A 11 -5.17 -3.66 0.95
N ASP A 12 -4.92 -3.78 2.26
CA ASP A 12 -5.16 -2.69 3.22
C ASP A 12 -4.31 -1.45 2.87
N ILE A 13 -3.03 -1.63 2.52
CA ILE A 13 -2.16 -0.54 2.05
C ILE A 13 -2.77 0.15 0.82
N ARG A 14 -3.27 -0.60 -0.15
CA ARG A 14 -3.94 -0.04 -1.33
C ARG A 14 -5.17 0.77 -0.98
N HIS A 15 -6.02 0.24 -0.10
CA HIS A 15 -7.22 0.92 0.33
C HIS A 15 -6.90 2.23 1.07
N LEU A 16 -5.89 2.22 1.93
CA LEU A 16 -5.41 3.43 2.63
C LEU A 16 -4.89 4.50 1.65
N TYR A 17 -4.14 4.09 0.62
CA TYR A 17 -3.70 5.02 -0.43
C TYR A 17 -4.86 5.53 -1.29
N TRP A 18 -5.91 4.72 -1.52
CA TRP A 18 -7.12 5.19 -2.19
C TRP A 18 -7.79 6.30 -1.37
N HIS A 19 -7.98 6.12 -0.06
CA HIS A 19 -8.50 7.18 0.81
C HIS A 19 -7.63 8.44 0.75
N ILE A 20 -6.30 8.32 0.79
CA ILE A 20 -5.41 9.48 0.68
C ILE A 20 -5.65 10.27 -0.61
N ARG A 21 -5.98 9.60 -1.72
CA ARG A 21 -6.29 10.28 -3.00
C ARG A 21 -7.61 11.02 -2.99
N THR A 22 -8.59 10.57 -2.21
CA THR A 22 -9.91 11.23 -2.12
C THR A 22 -9.91 12.43 -1.17
N LEU A 23 -8.92 12.53 -0.28
CA LEU A 23 -8.77 13.67 0.63
C LEU A 23 -8.31 14.94 -0.08
N ARG A 24 -8.92 16.08 0.28
CA ARG A 24 -8.50 17.41 -0.18
C ARG A 24 -7.24 17.86 0.55
N ARG A 25 -6.20 18.22 -0.22
CA ARG A 25 -4.96 18.80 0.31
C ARG A 25 -5.22 20.18 0.92
N GLY A 26 -4.53 20.50 2.01
CA GLY A 26 -4.68 21.77 2.74
C GLY A 26 -5.84 21.79 3.73
N ILE A 27 -6.89 21.01 3.47
CA ILE A 27 -8.08 20.94 4.34
C ILE A 27 -8.01 19.72 5.25
N GLN A 28 -7.68 18.55 4.71
CA GLN A 28 -7.79 17.26 5.42
C GLN A 28 -6.41 16.67 5.78
N ASP A 29 -5.42 17.52 6.00
CA ASP A 29 -4.03 17.11 6.23
C ASP A 29 -3.85 16.30 7.52
N ALA A 30 -4.65 16.57 8.56
CA ALA A 30 -4.70 15.72 9.76
C ALA A 30 -5.15 14.29 9.44
N ALA A 31 -6.21 14.13 8.65
CA ALA A 31 -6.69 12.81 8.21
C ALA A 31 -5.65 12.11 7.32
N ARG A 32 -5.02 12.86 6.41
CA ARG A 32 -3.95 12.34 5.55
C ARG A 32 -2.77 11.78 6.36
N ARG A 33 -2.33 12.52 7.38
CA ARG A 33 -1.28 12.07 8.31
C ARG A 33 -1.66 10.79 9.06
N ARG A 34 -2.92 10.65 9.48
CA ARG A 34 -3.41 9.40 10.12
C ARG A 34 -3.29 8.20 9.18
N TYR A 35 -3.70 8.34 7.92
CA TYR A 35 -3.57 7.25 6.94
C TYR A 35 -2.12 6.90 6.64
N TYR A 36 -1.22 7.88 6.54
CA TYR A 36 0.22 7.58 6.38
C TYR A 36 0.82 6.82 7.57
N ARG A 37 0.41 7.13 8.82
CA ARG A 37 0.83 6.35 10.00
C ARG A 37 0.32 4.91 9.93
N LYS A 38 -0.93 4.69 9.52
CA LYS A 38 -1.48 3.35 9.29
C LYS A 38 -0.67 2.58 8.24
N ILE A 39 -0.32 3.23 7.13
CA ILE A 39 0.53 2.63 6.08
C ILE A 39 1.91 2.27 6.63
N ALA A 40 2.51 3.13 7.46
CA ALA A 40 3.81 2.84 8.08
C ALA A 40 3.77 1.59 8.97
N ALA A 41 2.71 1.41 9.76
CA ALA A 41 2.51 0.20 10.55
C ALA A 41 2.35 -1.05 9.68
N GLN A 42 1.54 -0.99 8.62
CA GLN A 42 1.38 -2.12 7.69
C GLN A 42 2.67 -2.44 6.94
N LYS A 43 3.45 -1.42 6.55
CA LYS A 43 4.77 -1.59 5.95
C LYS A 43 5.71 -2.35 6.89
N LYS A 44 5.73 -1.99 8.17
CA LYS A 44 6.55 -2.68 9.17
C LYS A 44 6.14 -4.15 9.28
N ARG A 45 4.83 -4.45 9.35
CA ARG A 45 4.32 -5.83 9.40
C ARG A 45 4.76 -6.68 8.21
N LEU A 46 4.80 -6.13 6.99
CA LEU A 46 5.31 -6.86 5.82
C LEU A 46 6.80 -7.19 5.95
N LEU A 47 7.61 -6.22 6.41
CA LEU A 47 9.04 -6.42 6.62
C LEU A 47 9.32 -7.44 7.74
N ASP A 48 8.62 -7.32 8.87
CA ASP A 48 8.73 -8.25 10.00
C ASP A 48 8.31 -9.68 9.61
N ALA A 49 7.41 -9.82 8.63
CA ALA A 49 6.98 -11.09 8.08
C ALA A 49 7.93 -11.67 7.01
N GLY A 50 9.07 -11.00 6.74
CA GLY A 50 10.11 -11.47 5.81
C GLY A 50 9.94 -11.03 4.36
N VAL A 51 8.95 -10.18 4.04
CA VAL A 51 8.82 -9.62 2.68
C VAL A 51 10.01 -8.72 2.40
N SER A 52 10.62 -8.87 1.23
CA SER A 52 11.81 -8.10 0.90
C SER A 52 11.50 -6.59 0.85
N LYS A 53 12.48 -5.77 1.25
CA LYS A 53 12.38 -4.31 1.14
C LYS A 53 12.03 -3.88 -0.29
N ARG A 54 12.53 -4.61 -1.29
CA ARG A 54 12.27 -4.31 -2.70
C ARG A 54 10.80 -4.50 -3.06
N GLU A 55 10.21 -5.64 -2.72
CA GLU A 55 8.79 -5.91 -2.98
C GLU A 55 7.86 -4.89 -2.29
N VAL A 56 8.20 -4.52 -1.05
CA VAL A 56 7.47 -3.48 -0.33
C VAL A 56 7.56 -2.13 -1.07
N LEU A 57 8.73 -1.77 -1.60
CA LEU A 57 8.89 -0.54 -2.39
C LEU A 57 8.13 -0.60 -3.71
N ASP A 58 8.13 -1.74 -4.41
CA ASP A 58 7.38 -1.93 -5.65
C ASP A 58 5.87 -1.82 -5.41
N LEU A 59 5.37 -2.37 -4.29
CA LEU A 59 3.99 -2.16 -3.82
C LEU A 59 3.71 -0.67 -3.59
N LEU A 60 4.53 0.03 -2.81
CA LEU A 60 4.32 1.44 -2.48
C LEU A 60 4.40 2.35 -3.72
N MET A 61 5.33 2.09 -4.65
CA MET A 61 5.44 2.84 -5.89
C MET A 61 4.16 2.70 -6.71
N CYS A 62 3.65 1.49 -6.87
CA CYS A 62 2.38 1.25 -7.57
C CYS A 62 1.21 1.95 -6.85
N CYS A 63 1.12 1.83 -5.53
CA CYS A 63 0.04 2.42 -4.74
C CYS A 63 0.07 3.94 -4.66
N ARG A 64 1.20 4.59 -4.95
CA ARG A 64 1.32 6.06 -4.98
C ARG A 64 0.99 6.66 -6.34
N SER A 65 1.17 5.90 -7.42
CA SER A 65 0.89 6.34 -8.79
C SER A 65 -0.62 6.54 -9.01
N ARG A 66 -1.00 7.37 -10.00
CA ARG A 66 -2.42 7.55 -10.39
C ARG A 66 -3.01 6.29 -11.03
N GLY A 67 -2.19 5.47 -11.69
CA GLY A 67 -2.55 4.19 -12.29
C GLY A 67 -1.62 3.05 -11.86
N CYS A 68 -1.99 1.82 -12.20
CA CYS A 68 -1.14 0.64 -11.98
C CYS A 68 0.17 0.78 -12.75
N ARG A 69 1.29 0.37 -12.14
CA ARG A 69 2.62 0.41 -12.76
C ARG A 69 3.12 -0.93 -13.32
N TYR A 70 2.29 -1.97 -13.31
CA TYR A 70 2.61 -3.31 -13.81
C TYR A 70 3.91 -3.91 -13.24
N ARG A 71 4.28 -3.55 -12.00
CA ARG A 71 5.50 -4.02 -11.31
C ARG A 71 5.33 -5.39 -10.65
N ALA A 72 4.27 -6.13 -11.01
CA ALA A 72 3.89 -7.39 -10.39
C ALA A 72 3.85 -7.34 -8.85
N CYS A 73 3.49 -6.18 -8.27
CA CYS A 73 3.54 -5.97 -6.83
C CYS A 73 2.55 -6.88 -6.06
N LEU A 74 2.81 -7.02 -4.75
CA LEU A 74 2.05 -7.91 -3.87
C LEU A 74 0.53 -7.69 -3.97
N ASP A 75 -0.23 -8.76 -4.25
CA ASP A 75 -1.70 -8.80 -4.45
C ASP A 75 -2.22 -7.91 -5.62
N CYS A 76 -1.40 -7.49 -6.58
CA CYS A 76 -1.81 -6.61 -7.67
C CYS A 76 -3.03 -7.16 -8.44
N THR A 77 -4.17 -6.47 -8.35
CA THR A 77 -5.43 -6.82 -9.05
C THR A 77 -5.42 -6.51 -10.55
N LYS A 78 -4.39 -5.82 -11.03
CA LYS A 78 -4.16 -5.51 -12.45
C LYS A 78 -3.12 -6.45 -13.08
N ARG A 79 -2.89 -7.64 -12.50
CA ARG A 79 -2.23 -8.73 -13.24
C ARG A 79 -3.18 -9.16 -14.36
N LEU A 80 -2.70 -9.08 -15.60
CA LEU A 80 -3.34 -9.51 -16.85
C LEU A 80 -4.32 -8.48 -17.47
N LEU A 81 -3.78 -7.64 -18.35
CA LEU A 81 -3.98 -7.82 -19.79
C LEU A 81 -2.61 -7.82 -20.44
#